data_AF-A0A1R1WZJ7-F1
#
_entry.id   AF-A0A1R1WZJ7-F1
#
_cell.length_a   1.000
_cell.length_b   1.000
_cell.length_c   1.000
_cell.angle_alpha   90.00
_cell.angle_beta   90.00
_cell.angle_gamma   90.00
#
_symmetry.space_group_name_H-M   'P 1'
#
loop_
_entity.id
_entity.type
_entity.pdbx_description
1 polymer ?
#
loop_
_entity_poly.entity_id
_entity_poly.type
_entity_poly.pdbx_seq_one_letter_code
_entity_poly.pdbx_strand_id
1 'polypeptide(L)' 'MAPTKKITTIQQCIRAGGKHNDLDDVGRSPRHHTFFEMMGNFSFNSYSKEKAIQLAWNFLTKELNLPISRLR' A
#
# COMPACT_ATOMS: atom_id res chain seq x y z
N MET A 1 23.50 -2.43 3.44
CA MET A 1 22.63 -2.74 2.29
C MET A 1 21.46 -3.59 2.78
N ALA A 2 20.27 -3.46 2.18
CA ALA A 2 19.16 -4.36 2.49
C ALA A 2 19.56 -5.81 2.14
N PRO A 3 19.21 -6.82 2.97
CA PRO A 3 19.64 -8.21 2.77
C PRO A 3 19.11 -8.83 1.48
N THR A 4 17.99 -8.32 0.95
CA THR A 4 17.48 -8.66 -0.38
C THR A 4 17.12 -7.39 -1.16
N LYS A 5 17.22 -7.45 -2.50
CA LYS A 5 16.90 -6.30 -3.37
C LYS A 5 15.40 -6.10 -3.61
N LYS A 6 14.58 -7.08 -3.22
CA LYS A 6 13.12 -7.07 -3.36
C LYS A 6 12.51 -7.59 -2.06
N ILE A 7 11.60 -6.82 -1.47
CA ILE A 7 10.96 -7.15 -0.19
C ILE A 7 9.46 -6.93 -0.31
N THR A 8 8.67 -7.76 0.37
CA THR A 8 7.25 -7.50 0.60
C THR A 8 6.92 -7.65 2.07
N THR A 9 6.02 -6.82 2.59
CA THR A 9 5.59 -6.85 4.00
C THR A 9 4.12 -6.47 4.13
N ILE A 10 3.56 -6.81 5.29
CA ILE A 10 2.35 -6.21 5.83
C ILE A 10 2.80 -5.46 7.09
N GLN A 11 2.97 -4.15 6.98
CA GLN A 11 3.44 -3.33 8.09
C GLN A 11 2.26 -2.92 8.96
N GLN A 12 2.36 -3.16 10.27
CA GLN A 12 1.44 -2.58 11.25
C GLN A 12 1.70 -1.07 11.37
N CYS A 13 0.69 -0.25 11.12
CA CYS A 13 0.79 1.20 11.09
C CYS A 13 -0.12 1.85 12.14
N ILE A 14 0.38 2.91 12.78
CA ILE A 14 -0.40 3.80 13.63
C ILE A 14 -0.30 5.23 13.09
N ARG A 15 -1.45 5.89 12.90
CA ARG A 15 -1.56 7.30 12.49
C ARG A 15 -2.42 8.08 13.47
N ALA A 16 -1.81 8.45 14.59
CA ALA A 16 -2.45 9.17 15.68
C ALA A 16 -1.66 10.42 16.12
N GLY A 17 -0.74 10.91 15.29
CA GLY A 17 0.06 12.10 15.61
C GLY A 17 1.15 12.41 14.57
N GLY A 18 1.73 13.61 14.66
CA GLY A 18 2.79 14.06 13.74
C GLY A 18 2.27 14.35 12.33
N LYS A 19 3.14 14.18 11.32
CA LYS A 19 2.84 14.50 9.91
C LYS A 19 1.71 13.65 9.32
N HIS A 20 1.52 12.42 9.80
CA HIS A 20 0.49 11.51 9.34
C HIS A 20 -0.43 11.16 10.52
N ASN A 21 -1.55 11.85 10.61
CA ASN A 21 -2.48 11.76 11.72
C ASN A 21 -3.92 11.69 11.20
N ASP A 22 -4.61 10.59 11.48
CA ASP A 22 -6.00 10.37 11.07
C ASP A 22 -6.97 10.40 12.28
N LEU A 23 -6.47 10.76 13.48
CA LEU A 23 -7.20 10.61 14.75
C LEU A 23 -8.56 11.33 14.77
N ASP A 24 -8.64 12.54 14.22
CA ASP A 24 -9.87 13.35 14.24
C ASP A 24 -10.92 12.90 13.21
N ASP A 25 -10.52 12.08 12.23
CA ASP A 25 -11.40 11.58 11.16
C ASP A 25 -11.95 10.17 11.46
N VAL A 26 -11.32 9.45 12.38
CA VAL A 26 -11.79 8.13 12.80
C VAL A 26 -13.18 8.22 13.42
N GLY A 27 -14.08 7.35 12.96
CA GLY A 27 -15.49 7.35 13.37
C GLY A 27 -16.36 8.40 12.63
N ARG A 28 -15.76 9.35 11.91
CA ARG A 28 -16.49 10.30 11.04
C ARG A 28 -16.53 9.87 9.58
N SER A 29 -15.55 9.08 9.15
CA SER A 29 -15.46 8.55 7.80
C SER A 29 -15.25 7.03 7.82
N PRO A 30 -15.84 6.27 6.89
CA PRO A 30 -15.70 4.82 6.83
C PRO A 30 -14.31 4.36 6.35
N ARG A 31 -13.38 5.29 6.04
CA ARG A 31 -12.07 4.99 5.43
C ARG A 31 -10.88 5.30 6.35
N HIS A 32 -11.09 5.96 7.48
CA HIS A 32 -10.00 6.39 8.35
C HIS A 32 -9.90 5.49 9.59
N HIS A 33 -8.69 5.03 9.88
CA HIS A 33 -8.36 4.18 11.02
C HIS A 33 -7.11 4.73 11.72
N THR A 34 -7.05 4.60 13.05
CA THR A 34 -5.83 4.95 13.81
C THR A 34 -4.78 3.86 13.69
N PHE A 35 -5.19 2.60 13.80
CA PHE A 35 -4.38 1.41 13.54
C PHE A 35 -4.86 0.71 12.27
N PHE A 36 -3.93 0.35 11.39
CA PHE A 36 -4.23 -0.40 10.18
C PHE A 36 -2.99 -1.13 9.65
N GLU A 37 -3.20 -2.02 8.68
CA GLU A 37 -2.15 -2.78 8.03
C GLU A 37 -1.84 -2.22 6.65
N MET A 38 -0.56 -1.98 6.35
CA MET A 38 -0.09 -1.48 5.07
C MET A 38 0.67 -2.57 4.32
N MET A 39 0.08 -3.08 3.25
CA MET A 39 0.76 -3.98 2.32
C MET A 39 1.71 -3.20 1.42
N GLY A 40 2.95 -3.66 1.28
CA GLY A 40 3.97 -3.01 0.46
C GLY A 40 4.84 -3.99 -0.32
N ASN A 41 5.29 -3.58 -1.50
CA ASN A 41 6.41 -4.19 -2.22
C ASN A 41 7.48 -3.13 -2.46
N PHE A 42 8.73 -3.47 -2.18
CA PHE A 42 9.86 -2.55 -2.16
C PHE A 42 10.97 -3.07 -3.06
N SER A 43 11.53 -2.16 -3.85
CA SER A 43 12.65 -2.41 -4.75
C SER A 43 13.84 -1.57 -4.31
N PHE A 44 14.95 -2.24 -3.97
CA PHE A 44 16.23 -1.60 -3.69
C PHE A 44 17.13 -1.78 -4.91
N ASN A 45 17.01 -0.87 -5.88
CA ASN A 45 17.72 -0.91 -7.16
C ASN A 45 17.52 -2.23 -7.94
N SER A 46 16.34 -2.85 -7.85
CA SER A 46 16.02 -4.07 -8.61
C SER A 46 15.14 -3.78 -9.83
N TYR A 47 14.06 -3.04 -9.62
CA TYR A 47 13.13 -2.59 -10.66
C TYR A 47 12.65 -1.16 -10.37
N SER A 48 12.15 -0.50 -11.42
CA SER A 48 11.68 0.88 -11.37
C SER A 48 10.20 0.97 -11.76
N LYS A 49 9.76 2.16 -12.19
CA LYS A 49 8.36 2.54 -12.39
C LYS A 49 7.57 1.56 -13.25
N GLU A 50 8.09 1.17 -14.42
CA GLU A 50 7.39 0.28 -15.35
C GLU A 50 6.99 -1.04 -14.69
N LYS A 51 7.94 -1.69 -14.01
CA LYS A 51 7.66 -2.96 -13.33
C LYS A 51 6.79 -2.78 -12.11
N ALA A 52 6.95 -1.69 -11.36
CA ALA A 52 6.11 -1.38 -10.20
C ALA A 52 4.64 -1.25 -10.60
N ILE A 53 4.36 -0.52 -11.70
CA ILE A 53 3.01 -0.37 -12.25
C ILE A 53 2.48 -1.72 -12.73
N GLN A 54 3.28 -2.51 -13.45
CA GLN A 54 2.86 -3.82 -13.94
C GLN A 54 2.48 -4.78 -12.79
N LEU A 55 3.25 -4.78 -11.70
CA LEU A 55 2.99 -5.60 -10.52
C LEU A 55 1.68 -5.19 -9.83
N ALA A 56 1.50 -3.89 -9.57
CA ALA A 56 0.27 -3.38 -8.96
C ALA A 56 -0.96 -3.64 -9.83
N TRP A 57 -0.85 -3.40 -11.14
CA TRP A 57 -1.94 -3.63 -12.08
C TRP A 57 -2.37 -5.09 -12.14
N ASN A 58 -1.40 -6.02 -12.29
CA ASN A 58 -1.70 -7.45 -12.31
C ASN A 58 -2.31 -7.92 -10.99
N PHE A 59 -1.80 -7.45 -9.85
CA PHE A 59 -2.38 -7.81 -8.55
C PHE A 59 -3.84 -7.37 -8.44
N LEU A 60 -4.16 -6.12 -8.80
CA LEU A 60 -5.53 -5.61 -8.73
C LEU A 60 -6.47 -6.29 -9.72
N THR A 61 -6.04 -6.47 -10.98
CA THR A 61 -6.94 -6.89 -12.07
C THR A 61 -6.97 -8.39 -12.32
N LYS A 62 -5.91 -9.13 -11.98
CA LYS A 62 -5.80 -10.58 -12.23
C LYS A 62 -5.92 -11.40 -10.97
N GLU A 63 -5.19 -11.03 -9.90
CA GLU A 63 -5.23 -11.78 -8.64
C GLU A 63 -6.50 -11.45 -7.84
N LEU A 64 -6.77 -10.16 -7.64
CA LEU A 64 -7.98 -9.71 -6.93
C LEU A 64 -9.22 -9.59 -7.83
N ASN A 65 -9.05 -9.74 -9.15
CA ASN A 65 -10.13 -9.69 -10.14
C ASN A 65 -11.01 -8.43 -10.02
N LEU A 66 -10.41 -7.28 -9.68
CA LEU A 66 -11.15 -6.03 -9.59
C LEU A 66 -11.55 -5.55 -11.00
N PRO A 67 -12.79 -5.07 -11.18
CA PRO A 67 -13.25 -4.57 -12.46
C PRO A 67 -12.46 -3.32 -12.84
N ILE A 68 -11.77 -3.40 -13.99
CA ILE A 68 -10.93 -2.33 -14.54
C ILE A 68 -11.69 -1.00 -14.63
N SER A 69 -12.97 -1.03 -15.00
CA SER A 69 -13.83 0.16 -15.11
C SER A 69 -14.07 0.92 -13.80
N ARG A 70 -13.69 0.34 -12.65
CA ARG A 70 -13.82 0.98 -11.33
C ARG A 70 -12.48 1.46 -10.76
N LEU A 71 -11.36 1.17 -11.42
CA LEU A 71 -10.05 1.73 -11.08
C LEU A 71 -10.00 3.15 -11.68
N ARG A 72 -9.93 4.16 -10.81
CA ARG A 72 -9.94 5.59 -11.17
C ARG A 72 -8.65 6.25 -10.69
#